data_AF-A0A1V4RNK2-F1
#
_entry.id   AF-A0A1V4RNK2-F1
#
_cell.length_a   1.000
_cell.length_b   1.000
_cell.length_c   1.000
_cell.angle_alpha   90.00
_cell.angle_beta   90.00
_cell.angle_gamma   90.00
#
_symmetry.space_group_name_H-M   'P 1'
#
loop_
_entity.id
_entity.type
_entity.pdbx_description
1 polymer ?
#
loop_
_entity_poly.entity_id
_entity_poly.type
_entity_poly.pdbx_seq_one_letter_code
_entity_poly.pdbx_strand_id
1 'polypeptide(L)'
;MKNAIFLIIVFFLLVGSLFAENFQWEVITNFNNANDVLINGDTLFAATPGGLLIYSLSSGEYDTWTTEDGISTQSFSTVIQTHKGLLVLGTQTGALSFINPVTRFYSEDFSLSGNEITGLAAIEDTLWVSSKKMVAVYLFDPEKEVFTFRDFFTNYSHEFNSFQDIYYFKKRIWVASDKGLFSAPGDFLRYNLKSADNW
;
A
#
# COMPACT_ATOMS: atom_id res chain seq x y z
N MET A 1 7.02 -44.85 50.05
CA MET A 1 6.42 -43.49 49.95
C MET A 1 7.45 -42.37 49.92
N LYS A 2 8.47 -42.33 50.80
CA LYS A 2 9.48 -41.25 50.83
C LYS A 2 10.28 -41.06 49.52
N ASN A 3 10.60 -42.15 48.81
CA ASN A 3 11.39 -42.08 47.57
C ASN A 3 10.59 -41.55 46.36
N ALA A 4 9.26 -41.69 46.37
CA ALA A 4 8.41 -41.20 45.28
C ALA A 4 8.24 -39.67 45.33
N ILE A 5 8.17 -39.10 46.55
CA ILE A 5 8.07 -37.65 46.75
C ILE A 5 9.36 -36.95 46.33
N PHE A 6 10.52 -37.55 46.60
CA PHE A 6 11.81 -37.01 46.17
C PHE A 6 11.94 -36.98 44.63
N LEU A 7 11.49 -38.04 43.95
CA LEU A 7 11.51 -38.09 42.48
C LEU A 7 10.59 -37.03 41.85
N ILE A 8 9.42 -36.78 42.45
CA ILE A 8 8.47 -35.76 41.99
C ILE A 8 9.03 -34.34 42.17
N ILE A 9 9.74 -34.08 43.28
CA ILE A 9 10.38 -32.79 43.53
C ILE A 9 11.53 -32.53 42.55
N VAL A 10 12.35 -33.55 42.26
CA VAL A 10 13.42 -33.45 41.25
C VAL A 10 12.85 -33.24 39.84
N PHE A 11 11.72 -33.89 39.52
CA PHE A 11 11.03 -33.69 38.25
C PHE A 11 10.44 -32.27 38.11
N PHE A 12 9.85 -31.71 39.17
CA PHE A 12 9.37 -30.31 39.17
C PHE A 12 10.50 -29.28 39.11
N LEU A 13 11.65 -29.56 39.72
CA LEU A 13 12.85 -28.70 39.63
C LEU A 13 13.49 -28.72 38.24
N LEU A 14 13.38 -29.83 37.49
CA LEU A 14 13.88 -29.95 36.11
C LEU A 14 12.97 -29.29 35.07
N VAL A 15 11.66 -29.16 35.35
CA VAL A 15 10.69 -28.52 34.44
C VAL A 15 10.57 -27.00 34.70
N GLY A 16 10.96 -26.53 35.90
CA GLY A 16 10.80 -25.15 36.34
C GLY A 16 11.73 -24.10 35.70
N SER A 17 12.61 -24.47 34.77
CA SER A 17 13.57 -23.55 34.16
C SER A 17 13.68 -23.67 32.64
N LEU A 18 12.56 -23.93 31.96
CA LEU A 18 12.43 -23.56 30.55
C LEU A 18 11.91 -22.12 30.53
N PHE A 19 12.81 -21.15 30.63
CA PHE A 19 12.45 -19.80 30.23
C PHE A 19 12.12 -19.86 28.74
N ALA A 20 10.95 -19.36 28.34
CA ALA A 20 10.72 -19.06 26.94
C ALA A 20 11.81 -18.07 26.53
N GLU A 21 12.71 -18.48 25.64
CA GLU A 21 13.59 -17.52 24.97
C GLU A 21 12.65 -16.55 24.25
N ASN A 22 12.70 -15.28 24.63
CA ASN A 22 12.06 -14.21 23.87
C ASN A 22 12.80 -14.12 22.55
N PHE A 23 12.35 -14.91 21.57
CA PHE A 23 12.91 -14.91 20.25
C PHE A 23 12.54 -13.57 19.59
N GLN A 24 13.52 -12.66 19.57
CA GLN A 24 13.40 -11.40 18.85
C GLN A 24 13.77 -11.69 17.40
N TRP A 25 12.76 -11.81 16.54
CA TRP A 25 12.98 -11.91 15.11
C TRP A 25 12.97 -10.51 14.53
N GLU A 26 14.07 -10.10 13.91
CA GLU A 26 14.13 -8.84 13.16
C GLU A 26 13.87 -9.12 11.67
N VAL A 27 13.03 -8.31 11.05
CA VAL A 27 12.82 -8.36 9.60
C VAL A 27 13.96 -7.63 8.89
N ILE A 28 14.92 -8.38 8.36
CA ILE A 28 15.99 -7.81 7.51
C ILE A 28 15.50 -7.79 6.06
N THR A 29 15.27 -6.59 5.53
CA THR A 29 14.74 -6.40 4.18
C THR A 29 15.45 -5.26 3.45
N ASN A 30 15.27 -5.18 2.13
CA ASN A 30 16.01 -4.26 1.28
C ASN A 30 15.24 -2.96 1.01
N PHE A 31 15.74 -1.85 1.57
CA PHE A 31 15.27 -0.48 1.32
C PHE A 31 16.16 0.31 0.35
N ASN A 32 17.22 -0.30 -0.18
CA ASN A 32 18.21 0.39 -1.03
C ASN A 32 17.67 0.73 -2.42
N ASN A 33 16.55 0.12 -2.83
CA ASN A 33 15.90 0.41 -4.10
C ASN A 33 14.50 0.97 -3.84
N ALA A 34 14.35 2.29 -3.87
CA ALA A 34 13.05 2.94 -3.82
C ALA A 34 12.41 2.88 -5.22
N ASN A 35 11.24 2.26 -5.30
CA ASN A 35 10.45 2.23 -6.53
C ASN A 35 9.73 3.56 -6.75
N ASP A 36 9.34 4.23 -5.67
CA ASP A 36 8.70 5.54 -5.69
C ASP A 36 9.00 6.31 -4.40
N VAL A 37 8.96 7.64 -4.47
CA VAL A 37 9.24 8.52 -3.34
C VAL A 37 8.24 9.68 -3.29
N LEU A 38 7.78 9.99 -2.09
CA LEU A 38 6.93 11.13 -1.80
C LEU A 38 7.57 11.98 -0.71
N ILE A 39 7.65 13.29 -0.93
CA ILE A 39 8.09 14.23 0.10
C ILE A 39 6.89 15.07 0.54
N ASN A 40 6.62 15.10 1.85
CA ASN A 40 5.69 16.04 2.46
C ASN A 40 6.33 16.70 3.69
N GLY A 41 6.57 18.01 3.59
CA GLY A 41 7.23 18.77 4.65
C GLY A 41 8.65 18.24 4.90
N ASP A 42 8.93 17.84 6.13
CA ASP A 42 10.22 17.26 6.54
C ASP A 42 10.30 15.73 6.32
N THR A 43 9.22 15.09 5.89
CA THR A 43 9.15 13.63 5.80
C THR A 43 9.24 13.17 4.35
N LEU A 44 10.18 12.25 4.10
CA LEU A 44 10.26 11.47 2.87
C LEU A 44 9.69 10.08 3.14
N PHE A 45 8.75 9.67 2.30
CA PHE A 45 8.20 8.33 2.24
C PHE A 45 8.78 7.63 1.01
N ALA A 46 9.28 6.41 1.15
CA ALA A 46 9.72 5.61 0.02
C ALA A 46 8.99 4.27 -0.04
N ALA A 47 8.38 3.99 -1.17
CA ALA A 47 7.87 2.67 -1.51
C ALA A 47 9.04 1.81 -1.96
N THR A 48 9.28 0.69 -1.28
CA THR A 48 10.40 -0.21 -1.59
C THR A 48 9.93 -1.66 -1.71
N PRO A 49 10.72 -2.55 -2.31
CA PRO A 49 10.46 -3.98 -2.27
C PRO A 49 10.41 -4.56 -0.85
N GLY A 50 11.05 -3.89 0.11
CA GLY A 50 11.14 -4.35 1.48
C GLY A 50 10.09 -3.80 2.44
N GLY A 51 9.28 -2.83 2.01
CA GLY A 51 8.30 -2.15 2.86
C GLY A 51 8.26 -0.64 2.60
N LEU A 52 7.64 0.09 3.52
CA LEU A 52 7.60 1.56 3.49
C LEU A 52 8.72 2.11 4.39
N LEU A 53 9.57 2.96 3.84
CA LEU A 53 10.54 3.75 4.60
C LEU A 53 9.97 5.14 4.87
N ILE A 54 10.11 5.62 6.10
CA ILE A 54 9.76 6.97 6.53
C ILE A 54 11.03 7.63 7.05
N TYR A 55 11.47 8.71 6.40
CA TYR A 55 12.75 9.36 6.68
C TYR A 55 12.54 10.85 7.01
N SER A 56 13.13 11.33 8.10
CA SER A 56 13.18 12.77 8.41
C SER A 56 14.37 13.40 7.68
N LEU A 57 14.07 14.38 6.83
CA LEU A 57 15.08 15.13 6.07
C LEU A 57 15.97 15.98 6.99
N SER A 58 15.44 16.47 8.11
CA SER A 58 16.17 17.31 9.05
C SER A 58 17.04 16.54 10.04
N SER A 59 16.53 15.47 10.66
CA SER A 59 17.27 14.70 11.68
C SER A 59 18.11 13.57 11.08
N GLY A 60 17.73 13.08 9.90
CA GLY A 60 18.32 11.89 9.29
C GLY A 60 17.87 10.57 9.93
N GLU A 61 16.92 10.61 10.86
CA GLU A 61 16.30 9.43 11.45
C GLU A 61 15.29 8.80 10.50
N TYR A 62 15.06 7.49 10.66
CA TYR A 62 14.08 6.76 9.87
C TYR A 62 13.27 5.76 10.70
N ASP A 63 12.05 5.52 10.25
CA ASP A 63 11.17 4.44 10.69
C ASP A 63 10.82 3.58 9.47
N THR A 64 10.44 2.32 9.69
CA THR A 64 10.06 1.40 8.63
C THR A 64 8.76 0.70 8.97
N TRP A 65 7.92 0.50 7.97
CA TRP A 65 6.78 -0.39 8.09
C TRP A 65 7.01 -1.63 7.25
N THR A 66 7.02 -2.78 7.92
CA THR A 66 7.35 -4.08 7.36
C THR A 66 6.31 -5.12 7.75
N THR A 67 6.60 -6.39 7.49
CA THR A 67 5.77 -7.51 7.92
C THR A 67 5.69 -7.65 9.43
N GLU A 68 6.66 -7.11 10.17
CA GLU A 68 6.60 -7.03 11.63
C GLU A 68 5.44 -6.15 12.09
N ASP A 69 5.14 -5.09 11.33
CA ASP A 69 4.02 -4.17 11.55
C ASP A 69 2.69 -4.71 10.99
N GLY A 70 2.66 -5.97 10.55
CA GLY A 70 1.50 -6.61 9.94
C GLY A 70 1.28 -6.25 8.48
N ILE A 71 2.23 -5.55 7.84
CA ILE A 71 2.15 -5.28 6.40
C ILE A 71 2.40 -6.56 5.61
N SER A 72 1.66 -6.81 4.54
CA SER A 72 1.94 -7.98 3.70
C SER A 72 3.33 -7.87 3.04
N THR A 73 3.96 -9.02 2.72
CA THR A 73 5.31 -9.13 2.14
C THR A 73 5.45 -8.57 0.71
N GLN A 74 4.58 -7.65 0.29
CA GLN A 74 4.45 -7.24 -1.08
C GLN A 74 5.41 -6.09 -1.42
N SER A 75 6.02 -6.18 -2.61
CA SER A 75 6.87 -5.12 -3.15
C SER A 75 6.01 -3.91 -3.54
N PHE A 76 6.17 -2.81 -2.79
CA PHE A 76 5.45 -1.57 -3.08
C PHE A 76 6.03 -0.90 -4.32
N SER A 77 5.19 -0.61 -5.30
CA SER A 77 5.56 0.03 -6.57
C SER A 77 5.36 1.54 -6.56
N THR A 78 4.43 2.05 -5.76
CA THR A 78 4.09 3.48 -5.72
C THR A 78 3.56 3.90 -4.36
N VAL A 79 3.72 5.19 -4.01
CA VAL A 79 3.20 5.78 -2.78
C VAL A 79 2.68 7.20 -3.04
N ILE A 80 1.48 7.49 -2.52
CA ILE A 80 0.96 8.86 -2.42
C ILE A 80 0.43 9.14 -1.03
N GLN A 81 0.29 10.42 -0.69
CA GLN A 81 -0.48 10.86 0.47
C GLN A 81 -1.73 11.58 0.00
N THR A 82 -2.87 11.16 0.54
CA THR A 82 -4.15 11.80 0.28
C THR A 82 -4.26 13.10 1.06
N HIS A 83 -5.17 13.99 0.63
CA HIS A 83 -5.52 15.21 1.38
C HIS A 83 -6.07 14.94 2.80
N LYS A 84 -6.39 13.68 3.14
CA LYS A 84 -6.83 13.24 4.47
C LYS A 84 -5.68 12.75 5.36
N GLY A 85 -4.44 12.83 4.87
CA GLY A 85 -3.24 12.38 5.59
C GLY A 85 -2.96 10.88 5.49
N LEU A 86 -3.87 10.10 4.89
CA LEU A 86 -3.69 8.67 4.64
C LEU A 86 -2.66 8.45 3.52
N LEU A 87 -1.65 7.63 3.79
CA LEU A 87 -0.74 7.09 2.78
C LEU A 87 -1.44 5.94 2.07
N VAL A 88 -1.32 5.94 0.74
CA VAL A 88 -1.81 4.86 -0.12
C VAL A 88 -0.62 4.31 -0.88
N LEU A 89 -0.43 3.00 -0.79
CA LEU A 89 0.65 2.30 -1.47
C LEU A 89 0.06 1.25 -2.41
N GLY A 90 0.60 1.18 -3.62
CA GLY A 90 0.28 0.13 -4.58
C GLY A 90 1.39 -0.91 -4.64
N THR A 91 1.04 -2.15 -4.96
CA THR A 91 2.01 -3.25 -5.09
C THR A 91 2.09 -3.79 -6.51
N GLN A 92 3.19 -4.49 -6.80
CA GLN A 92 3.36 -5.22 -8.07
C GLN A 92 2.35 -6.36 -8.26
N THR A 93 1.75 -6.83 -7.16
CA THR A 93 0.73 -7.89 -7.17
C THR A 93 -0.70 -7.37 -7.17
N GLY A 94 -0.89 -6.04 -7.15
CA GLY A 94 -2.22 -5.42 -7.25
C GLY A 94 -2.96 -5.23 -5.92
N ALA A 95 -2.26 -5.30 -4.79
CA ALA A 95 -2.84 -4.87 -3.52
C ALA A 95 -2.67 -3.36 -3.34
N LEU A 96 -3.60 -2.77 -2.59
CA LEU A 96 -3.50 -1.42 -2.07
C LEU A 96 -3.39 -1.48 -0.56
N SER A 97 -2.36 -0.85 0.00
CA SER A 97 -2.21 -0.66 1.44
C SER A 97 -2.56 0.77 1.82
N PHE A 98 -3.35 0.92 2.87
CA PHE A 98 -3.77 2.18 3.46
C PHE A 98 -3.12 2.32 4.83
N ILE A 99 -2.26 3.33 4.98
CA ILE A 99 -1.48 3.54 6.22
C ILE A 99 -1.73 4.95 6.74
N ASN A 100 -2.10 5.05 8.01
CA ASN A 100 -2.02 6.31 8.74
C ASN A 100 -0.86 6.23 9.74
N PRO A 101 0.27 6.91 9.46
CA PRO A 101 1.45 6.80 10.31
C PRO A 101 1.23 7.40 11.71
N VAL A 102 0.31 8.36 11.86
CA VAL A 102 0.02 9.04 13.13
C VAL A 102 -0.81 8.16 14.05
N THR A 103 -1.84 7.50 13.53
CA THR A 103 -2.73 6.65 14.33
C THR A 103 -2.29 5.19 14.40
N ARG A 104 -1.20 4.84 13.71
CA ARG A 104 -0.74 3.46 13.49
C ARG A 104 -1.83 2.57 12.86
N PHE A 105 -2.74 3.16 12.08
CA PHE A 105 -3.76 2.41 11.36
C PHE A 105 -3.19 1.79 10.08
N TYR A 106 -3.62 0.56 9.79
CA TYR A 106 -3.26 -0.19 8.61
C TYR A 106 -4.46 -0.99 8.08
N SER A 107 -4.62 -1.02 6.76
CA SER A 107 -5.60 -1.86 6.07
C SER A 107 -5.13 -2.19 4.66
N GLU A 108 -5.63 -3.29 4.10
CA GLU A 108 -5.37 -3.70 2.72
C GLU A 108 -6.66 -3.95 1.94
N ASP A 109 -6.60 -3.61 0.65
CA ASP A 109 -7.57 -4.02 -0.35
C ASP A 109 -6.92 -4.87 -1.43
N PHE A 110 -7.59 -5.97 -1.77
CA PHE A 110 -7.13 -6.96 -2.74
C PHE A 110 -8.00 -6.98 -4.00
N SER A 111 -8.86 -5.98 -4.21
CA SER A 111 -9.83 -5.95 -5.32
C SER A 111 -9.16 -5.92 -6.69
N LEU A 112 -7.89 -5.48 -6.77
CA LEU A 112 -7.08 -5.44 -7.98
C LEU A 112 -6.01 -6.54 -8.05
N SER A 113 -6.09 -7.57 -7.20
CA SER A 113 -5.11 -8.67 -7.17
C SER A 113 -4.82 -9.24 -8.56
N GLY A 114 -3.54 -9.44 -8.86
CA GLY A 114 -3.05 -9.86 -10.16
C GLY A 114 -2.84 -8.72 -11.16
N ASN A 115 -3.14 -7.47 -10.80
CA ASN A 115 -2.94 -6.30 -11.66
C ASN A 115 -1.96 -5.34 -10.99
N GLU A 116 -0.70 -5.37 -11.42
CA GLU A 116 0.36 -4.46 -10.94
C GLU A 116 -0.09 -3.00 -10.96
N ILE A 117 -0.05 -2.36 -9.78
CA ILE A 117 -0.37 -0.95 -9.62
C ILE A 117 0.80 -0.12 -10.12
N THR A 118 0.54 0.76 -11.07
CA THR A 118 1.55 1.59 -11.73
C THR A 118 1.50 3.05 -11.30
N GLY A 119 0.36 3.51 -10.78
CA GLY A 119 0.21 4.89 -10.34
C GLY A 119 -1.07 5.12 -9.54
N LEU A 120 -1.07 6.21 -8.78
CA LEU A 120 -2.15 6.58 -7.88
C LEU A 120 -2.42 8.09 -7.98
N ALA A 121 -3.69 8.48 -7.95
CA ALA A 121 -4.08 9.89 -7.86
C ALA A 121 -5.30 10.06 -6.95
N ALA A 122 -5.10 10.72 -5.81
CA ALA A 122 -6.17 11.03 -4.87
C ALA A 122 -6.70 12.45 -5.08
N ILE A 123 -8.01 12.60 -5.24
CA ILE A 123 -8.70 13.87 -5.44
C ILE A 123 -9.94 13.87 -4.56
N GLU A 124 -9.92 14.68 -3.50
CA GLU A 124 -11.01 14.70 -2.52
C GLU A 124 -11.36 13.24 -2.13
N ASP A 125 -12.64 12.87 -2.15
CA ASP A 125 -13.09 11.54 -1.74
C ASP A 125 -12.91 10.45 -2.80
N THR A 126 -12.21 10.72 -3.91
CA THR A 126 -11.95 9.75 -4.98
C THR A 126 -10.46 9.40 -5.04
N LEU A 127 -10.15 8.11 -5.01
CA LEU A 127 -8.83 7.59 -5.33
C LEU A 127 -8.88 6.90 -6.70
N TRP A 128 -8.07 7.39 -7.63
CA TRP A 128 -7.83 6.77 -8.91
C TRP A 128 -6.58 5.92 -8.85
N VAL A 129 -6.65 4.76 -9.49
CA VAL A 129 -5.59 3.75 -9.46
C VAL A 129 -5.36 3.29 -10.88
N SER A 130 -4.17 3.50 -11.44
CA SER A 130 -3.79 2.84 -12.68
C SER A 130 -3.08 1.53 -12.37
N SER A 131 -3.50 0.47 -13.03
CA SER A 131 -2.71 -0.75 -13.16
C SER A 131 -2.17 -0.85 -14.58
N LYS A 132 -1.32 -1.84 -14.89
CA LYS A 132 -0.82 -2.05 -16.26
C LYS A 132 -1.93 -2.13 -17.33
N LYS A 133 -3.14 -2.58 -17.00
CA LYS A 133 -4.19 -2.89 -18.00
C LYS A 133 -5.51 -2.17 -17.79
N MET A 134 -5.71 -1.54 -16.63
CA MET A 134 -6.97 -0.90 -16.30
C MET A 134 -6.76 0.34 -15.44
N VAL A 135 -7.81 1.13 -15.33
CA VAL A 135 -7.92 2.23 -14.37
C VAL A 135 -9.07 1.87 -13.44
N ALA A 136 -8.84 1.92 -12.13
CA ALA A 136 -9.84 1.68 -11.11
C ALA A 136 -10.12 2.95 -10.30
N VAL A 137 -11.31 2.98 -9.70
CA VAL A 137 -11.77 4.05 -8.83
C VAL A 137 -12.21 3.48 -7.50
N TYR A 138 -11.81 4.18 -6.45
CA TYR A 138 -12.21 3.93 -5.08
C TYR A 138 -12.84 5.22 -4.52
N LEU A 139 -13.79 5.05 -3.60
CA LEU A 139 -14.36 6.17 -2.85
C LEU A 139 -14.06 6.05 -1.37
N PHE A 140 -13.76 7.19 -0.75
CA PHE A 140 -13.56 7.27 0.68
C PHE A 140 -14.83 6.90 1.45
N ASP A 141 -14.69 6.00 2.40
CA ASP A 141 -15.70 5.60 3.37
C ASP A 141 -15.37 6.29 4.70
N PRO A 142 -16.16 7.30 5.13
CA PRO A 142 -15.87 8.06 6.33
C PRO A 142 -16.07 7.27 7.62
N GLU A 143 -16.83 6.16 7.61
CA GLU A 143 -17.00 5.33 8.81
C GLU A 143 -15.77 4.45 9.05
N LYS A 144 -15.14 3.99 7.97
CA LYS A 144 -13.93 3.14 8.02
C LYS A 144 -12.63 3.94 7.92
N GLU A 145 -12.73 5.22 7.59
CA GLU A 145 -11.62 6.12 7.33
C GLU A 145 -10.65 5.62 6.24
N VAL A 146 -11.16 4.88 5.24
CA VAL A 146 -10.37 4.31 4.12
C VAL A 146 -11.07 4.43 2.77
N PHE A 147 -10.32 4.30 1.69
CA PHE A 147 -10.88 4.21 0.34
C PHE A 147 -11.36 2.77 0.06
N THR A 148 -12.56 2.66 -0.48
CA THR A 148 -13.22 1.38 -0.80
C THR A 148 -13.43 1.24 -2.29
N PHE A 149 -13.16 0.05 -2.84
CA PHE A 149 -13.26 -0.21 -4.27
C PHE A 149 -14.68 0.09 -4.79
N ARG A 150 -14.77 0.72 -5.96
CA ARG A 150 -16.06 1.04 -6.61
C ARG A 150 -16.18 0.44 -8.00
N ASP A 151 -15.21 0.68 -8.87
CA ASP A 151 -15.28 0.21 -10.25
C ASP A 151 -13.90 0.16 -10.92
N PHE A 152 -13.82 -0.46 -12.08
CA PHE A 152 -12.66 -0.44 -12.99
C PHE A 152 -13.07 -0.24 -14.44
N PHE A 153 -12.16 0.25 -15.26
CA PHE A 153 -12.37 0.56 -16.66
C PHE A 153 -11.32 -0.16 -17.52
N THR A 154 -11.78 -0.83 -18.58
CA THR A 154 -10.95 -1.64 -19.48
C THR A 154 -11.23 -1.39 -20.96
N ASN A 155 -12.20 -0.52 -21.26
CA ASN A 155 -12.64 -0.22 -22.62
C ASN A 155 -12.10 1.14 -23.05
N TYR A 156 -11.11 1.15 -23.94
CA TYR A 156 -10.36 2.33 -24.34
C TYR A 156 -10.42 2.54 -25.85
N SER A 157 -10.32 3.79 -26.29
CA SER A 157 -10.40 4.21 -27.69
C SER A 157 -9.25 3.72 -28.57
N HIS A 158 -8.12 3.36 -27.97
CA HIS A 158 -6.89 2.99 -28.66
C HIS A 158 -6.18 1.81 -27.99
N GLU A 159 -5.42 1.05 -28.78
CA GLU A 159 -4.59 -0.05 -28.28
C GLU A 159 -3.34 0.46 -27.54
N PHE A 160 -2.97 -0.23 -26.47
CA PHE A 160 -1.76 -0.01 -25.68
C PHE A 160 -1.30 -1.34 -25.07
N ASN A 161 -0.05 -1.44 -24.63
CA ASN A 161 0.43 -2.64 -23.93
C ASN A 161 0.43 -2.45 -22.41
N SER A 162 0.78 -1.28 -21.91
CA SER A 162 0.82 -1.05 -20.46
C SER A 162 0.61 0.42 -20.13
N PHE A 163 -0.27 0.72 -19.17
CA PHE A 163 -0.19 1.99 -18.46
C PHE A 163 1.07 2.04 -17.60
N GLN A 164 1.55 3.26 -17.34
CA GLN A 164 2.78 3.54 -16.61
C GLN A 164 2.54 4.45 -15.42
N ASP A 165 1.56 5.37 -15.50
CA ASP A 165 1.25 6.30 -14.42
C ASP A 165 -0.12 6.95 -14.63
N ILE A 166 -0.66 7.60 -13.59
CA ILE A 166 -1.88 8.38 -13.61
C ILE A 166 -1.70 9.71 -12.87
N TYR A 167 -2.19 10.79 -13.46
CA TYR A 167 -2.12 12.12 -12.87
C TYR A 167 -3.43 12.90 -13.04
N TYR A 168 -3.79 13.69 -12.03
CA TYR A 168 -4.95 14.57 -12.10
C TYR A 168 -4.55 16.00 -12.44
N PHE A 169 -5.13 16.54 -13.51
CA PHE A 169 -4.89 17.92 -13.91
C PHE A 169 -6.10 18.51 -14.64
N LYS A 170 -6.47 19.74 -14.28
CA LYS A 170 -7.57 20.51 -14.89
C LYS A 170 -8.89 19.70 -15.00
N LYS A 171 -9.33 19.08 -13.89
CA LYS A 171 -10.57 18.30 -13.80
C LYS A 171 -10.60 17.04 -14.68
N ARG A 172 -9.43 16.56 -15.10
CA ARG A 172 -9.26 15.33 -15.86
C ARG A 172 -8.22 14.46 -15.18
N ILE A 173 -8.40 13.15 -15.32
CA ILE A 173 -7.31 12.22 -15.14
C ILE A 173 -6.58 12.04 -16.47
N TRP A 174 -5.28 11.89 -16.39
CA TRP A 174 -4.38 11.63 -17.50
C TRP A 174 -3.65 10.33 -17.18
N VAL A 175 -3.69 9.37 -18.09
CA VAL A 175 -3.11 8.04 -17.87
C VAL A 175 -2.07 7.79 -18.94
N ALA A 176 -0.81 7.75 -18.53
CA ALA A 176 0.31 7.52 -19.43
C ALA A 176 0.37 6.04 -19.78
N SER A 177 0.57 5.73 -21.06
CA SER A 177 0.80 4.38 -21.56
C SER A 177 2.09 4.31 -22.38
N ASP A 178 2.52 3.10 -22.72
CA ASP A 178 3.65 2.85 -23.62
C ASP A 178 3.42 3.35 -25.07
N LYS A 179 2.18 3.71 -25.43
CA LYS A 179 1.82 4.17 -26.78
C LYS A 179 1.21 5.58 -26.84
N GLY A 180 1.15 6.29 -25.72
CA GLY A 180 0.58 7.64 -25.68
C GLY A 180 -0.13 7.95 -24.38
N LEU A 181 -0.97 8.98 -24.40
CA LEU A 181 -1.66 9.51 -23.22
C LEU A 181 -3.17 9.37 -23.42
N PHE A 182 -3.84 8.77 -22.43
CA PHE A 182 -5.29 8.72 -22.34
C PHE A 182 -5.78 9.81 -21.39
N SER A 183 -7.01 10.28 -21.55
CA SER A 183 -7.58 11.24 -20.62
C SER A 183 -9.08 11.07 -20.45
N ALA A 184 -9.54 11.06 -19.21
CA ALA A 184 -10.95 10.99 -18.88
C ALA A 184 -11.37 12.14 -17.94
N PRO A 185 -12.65 12.52 -17.92
CA PRO A 185 -13.18 13.38 -16.86
C PRO A 185 -12.85 12.83 -15.47
N GLY A 186 -12.38 13.69 -14.55
CA GLY A 186 -11.99 13.29 -13.20
C GLY A 186 -13.15 13.04 -12.22
N ASP A 187 -14.39 13.13 -12.69
CA ASP A 187 -15.61 12.89 -11.91
C ASP A 187 -16.38 11.70 -12.51
N PHE A 188 -16.02 10.49 -12.10
CA PHE A 188 -16.63 9.26 -12.62
C PHE A 188 -18.11 9.10 -12.22
N LEU A 189 -18.61 9.88 -11.26
CA LEU A 189 -20.02 9.86 -10.85
C LEU A 189 -20.90 10.61 -11.85
N ARG A 190 -20.34 11.58 -12.59
CA ARG A 190 -21.06 12.37 -13.60
C ARG A 190 -20.88 11.85 -15.02
N TYR A 191 -19.80 11.14 -15.30
CA TYR A 191 -19.44 10.73 -16.66
C TYR A 191 -19.34 9.20 -16.77
N ASN A 192 -19.89 8.63 -17.84
CA ASN A 192 -19.82 7.19 -18.08
C ASN A 192 -18.46 6.77 -18.65
N LEU A 193 -17.53 6.38 -17.78
CA LEU A 193 -16.19 5.96 -18.19
C LEU A 193 -16.12 4.49 -18.66
N LYS A 194 -17.25 3.78 -18.79
CA LYS A 194 -17.29 2.48 -19.51
C LYS A 194 -17.27 2.64 -21.02
N SER A 195 -17.61 3.84 -21.52
CA SER A 195 -17.52 4.17 -22.94
C SER A 195 -16.08 4.53 -23.31
N ALA A 196 -15.56 3.90 -24.37
CA ALA A 196 -14.23 4.18 -24.90
C ALA A 196 -14.06 5.64 -25.37
N ASP A 197 -15.15 6.30 -25.82
CA ASP A 197 -15.13 7.69 -26.29
C ASP A 197 -14.83 8.71 -25.18
N ASN A 198 -14.87 8.29 -23.92
CA ASN A 198 -14.58 9.15 -22.77
C ASN A 198 -13.13 9.05 -22.28
N TRP A 199 -12.25 8.36 -23.02
CA TRP A 199 -10.83 8.11 -22.71
C TRP A 199 -9.86 8.63 -23.77
#